data_AF-A0A8J5MUJ8-F1
#
_entry.id   AF-A0A8J5MUJ8-F1
#
_cell.length_a   1.000
_cell.length_b   1.000
_cell.length_c   1.000
_cell.angle_alpha   90.00
_cell.angle_beta   90.00
_cell.angle_gamma   90.00
#
_symmetry.space_group_name_H-M   'P 1'
#
loop_
_entity.id
_entity.type
_entity.pdbx_description
1 polymer ?
#
loop_
_entity_poly.entity_id
_entity_poly.type
_entity_poly.pdbx_seq_one_letter_code
_entity_poly.pdbx_strand_id
1 'polypeptide(L)'
;MNTGVALGVVQNLVKRFRDLGEDELPAPLPKSGRPKLLSPRTLKVISRQVQSNPSLTAREVKERNPRLLSHISLRCVQQALHDDLDFKSFRACRKPLLTKRQKENRVKFCKKYELWDLETRRIMVAGNMFGTR
;
A
#
# COMPACT_ATOMS: atom_id res chain seq x y z
N MET A 1 4.34 -27.00 45.21
CA MET A 1 4.56 -27.44 43.81
C MET A 1 5.79 -26.75 43.27
N ASN A 2 6.80 -27.51 42.86
CA ASN A 2 8.06 -26.97 42.35
C ASN A 2 7.96 -26.93 40.82
N THR A 3 7.52 -25.81 40.26
CA THR A 3 7.20 -25.67 38.82
C THR A 3 8.45 -25.57 37.94
N GLY A 4 9.67 -25.58 38.52
CA GLY A 4 10.94 -25.41 37.79
C GLY A 4 11.14 -24.00 37.23
N VAL A 5 10.23 -23.07 37.51
CA VAL A 5 10.25 -21.68 37.04
C VAL A 5 10.60 -20.75 38.19
N ALA A 6 11.40 -19.73 37.93
CA ALA A 6 11.79 -18.75 38.94
C ALA A 6 10.58 -18.03 39.54
N LEU A 7 10.59 -17.84 40.87
CA LEU A 7 9.49 -17.25 41.64
C LEU A 7 9.04 -15.87 41.10
N GLY A 8 9.97 -15.04 40.64
CA GLY A 8 9.66 -13.73 40.06
C GLY A 8 8.85 -13.79 38.76
N VAL A 9 9.03 -14.84 37.95
CA VAL A 9 8.22 -15.04 36.74
C VAL A 9 6.78 -15.37 37.12
N VAL A 10 6.60 -16.24 38.12
CA VAL A 10 5.28 -16.61 38.64
C VAL A 10 4.56 -15.39 39.22
N GLN A 11 5.24 -14.59 40.04
CA GLN A 11 4.67 -13.36 40.62
C GLN A 11 4.25 -12.35 39.54
N ASN A 12 5.09 -12.12 38.53
CA ASN A 12 4.78 -11.22 37.43
C ASN A 12 3.59 -11.72 36.59
N LEU A 13 3.48 -13.03 36.40
CA LEU A 13 2.39 -13.65 35.66
C LEU A 13 1.07 -13.58 36.42
N VAL A 14 1.08 -13.84 37.74
CA VAL A 14 -0.09 -13.66 38.61
C VAL A 14 -0.54 -12.19 38.64
N LYS A 15 0.39 -11.24 38.69
CA LYS A 15 0.07 -9.82 38.63
C LYS A 15 -0.61 -9.47 37.30
N ARG A 16 -0.03 -9.88 36.17
CA ARG A 16 -0.62 -9.64 34.84
C ARG A 16 -2.01 -10.27 34.70
N PHE A 17 -2.20 -11.48 35.23
CA PHE A 17 -3.49 -12.15 35.22
C PHE A 17 -4.57 -11.36 35.97
N ARG A 18 -4.24 -10.84 37.17
CA ARG A 18 -5.16 -9.97 37.94
C ARG A 18 -5.45 -8.64 37.24
N ASP A 19 -4.45 -8.06 36.58
CA ASP A 19 -4.58 -6.76 35.91
C ASP A 19 -5.39 -6.85 34.61
N LEU A 20 -5.28 -7.95 33.86
CA LEU A 20 -5.97 -8.16 32.56
C LEU A 20 -7.36 -8.77 32.70
N GLY A 21 -7.62 -9.57 33.76
CA GLY A 21 -8.92 -10.20 33.99
C GLY A 21 -9.32 -11.25 32.94
N GLU A 22 -8.37 -11.72 32.14
CA GLU A 22 -8.57 -12.75 31.11
C GLU A 22 -8.26 -14.15 31.68
N ASP A 23 -9.06 -15.16 31.31
CA ASP A 23 -8.85 -16.57 31.70
C ASP A 23 -7.66 -17.23 30.98
N GLU A 24 -7.06 -16.54 30.00
CA GLU A 24 -5.95 -17.04 29.19
C GLU A 24 -4.60 -16.37 29.54
N LEU A 25 -3.52 -17.10 29.27
CA LEU A 25 -2.15 -16.60 29.49
C LEU A 25 -1.86 -15.43 28.53
N PRO A 26 -1.41 -14.26 29.03
CA PRO A 26 -1.14 -13.12 28.17
C PRO A 26 0.01 -13.43 27.23
N ALA A 27 -0.22 -13.24 25.92
CA ALA A 27 0.82 -13.37 24.91
C ALA A 27 2.00 -12.43 25.22
N PRO A 28 3.25 -12.82 24.91
CA PRO A 28 4.39 -11.95 25.06
C PRO A 28 4.19 -10.64 24.30
N LEU A 29 4.46 -9.51 24.95
CA LEU A 29 4.44 -8.22 24.27
C LEU A 29 5.46 -8.22 23.11
N PRO A 30 5.17 -7.52 22.00
CA PRO A 30 6.12 -7.38 20.91
C PRO A 30 7.40 -6.72 21.44
N LYS A 31 8.55 -7.34 21.12
CA LYS A 31 9.86 -6.79 21.48
C LYS A 31 10.12 -5.53 20.65
N SER A 32 10.71 -4.51 21.28
CA SER A 32 11.24 -3.38 20.53
C SER A 32 12.37 -3.85 19.61
N GLY A 33 12.18 -3.65 18.31
CA GLY A 33 13.19 -3.94 17.30
C GLY A 33 14.22 -2.82 17.15
N ARG A 34 15.18 -3.02 16.26
CA ARG A 34 16.11 -1.97 15.84
C ARG A 34 15.33 -0.77 15.26
N PRO A 35 15.70 0.49 15.59
CA PRO A 35 15.08 1.65 14.98
C PRO A 35 15.27 1.64 13.45
N LYS A 36 14.28 2.18 12.73
CA LYS A 36 14.34 2.31 11.27
C LYS A 36 15.46 3.28 10.87
N LEU A 37 16.07 3.00 9.72
CA LEU A 37 17.17 3.81 9.19
C LEU A 37 16.70 5.18 8.68
N LEU A 38 15.49 5.24 8.12
CA LEU A 38 14.90 6.46 7.60
C LEU A 38 13.98 7.12 8.64
N SER A 39 14.14 8.43 8.79
CA SER A 39 13.27 9.22 9.65
C SER A 39 11.86 9.38 9.04
N PRO A 40 10.81 9.57 9.86
CA PRO A 40 9.47 9.88 9.37
C PRO A 40 9.42 11.13 8.48
N ARG A 41 10.29 12.12 8.75
CA ARG A 41 10.41 13.34 7.94
C ARG A 41 10.93 13.02 6.54
N THR A 42 11.97 12.19 6.44
CA THR A 42 12.53 11.74 5.17
C THR A 42 11.49 10.98 4.35
N LEU A 43 10.76 10.06 4.99
CA LEU A 43 9.66 9.32 4.35
C LEU A 43 8.58 10.25 3.80
N LYS A 44 8.22 11.31 4.53
CA LYS A 44 7.23 12.30 4.07
C LYS A 44 7.69 13.08 2.83
N VAL A 45 8.98 13.42 2.75
CA VAL A 45 9.55 14.09 1.57
C VAL A 45 9.50 13.17 0.36
N ILE A 46 9.94 11.92 0.52
CA ILE A 46 9.89 10.90 -0.53
C ILE A 46 8.45 10.67 -1.00
N SER A 47 7.51 10.53 -0.05
CA SER A 47 6.09 10.30 -0.35
C SER A 47 5.49 11.41 -1.22
N ARG A 48 5.72 12.67 -0.86
CA ARG A 48 5.24 13.82 -1.66
C ARG A 48 5.82 13.82 -3.08
N GLN A 49 7.10 13.48 -3.20
CA GLN A 49 7.76 13.45 -4.49
C GLN A 49 7.20 12.35 -5.41
N VAL A 50 6.96 11.15 -4.86
CA VAL A 50 6.37 10.03 -5.61
C VAL A 50 4.91 10.28 -5.93
N GLN A 51 4.13 10.89 -5.03
CA GLN A 51 2.75 11.28 -5.32
C GLN A 51 2.67 12.32 -6.45
N SER A 52 3.59 13.28 -6.48
CA SER A 52 3.65 14.27 -7.56
C SER A 52 4.06 13.66 -8.90
N ASN A 53 4.92 12.64 -8.90
CA ASN A 53 5.31 11.92 -10.11
C ASN A 53 5.45 10.41 -9.82
N PRO A 54 4.37 9.62 -10.03
CA PRO A 54 4.35 8.20 -9.69
C PRO A 54 5.27 7.31 -10.56
N SER A 55 5.80 7.83 -11.67
CA SER A 55 6.72 7.08 -12.53
C SER A 55 8.18 7.14 -12.05
N LEU A 56 8.47 7.85 -10.96
CA LEU A 56 9.82 7.96 -10.43
C LEU A 56 10.36 6.61 -9.95
N THR A 57 11.56 6.29 -10.39
CA THR A 57 12.31 5.14 -9.93
C THR A 57 12.95 5.43 -8.57
N ALA A 58 13.19 4.39 -7.77
CA ALA A 58 13.90 4.52 -6.49
C ALA A 58 15.29 5.16 -6.65
N ARG A 59 15.94 4.96 -7.80
CA ARG A 59 17.23 5.55 -8.13
C ARG A 59 17.11 7.07 -8.30
N GLU A 60 16.14 7.53 -9.09
CA GLU A 60 15.89 8.96 -9.27
C GLU A 60 15.45 9.63 -7.96
N VAL A 61 14.68 8.93 -7.12
CA VAL A 61 14.33 9.41 -5.77
C VAL A 61 15.59 9.63 -4.94
N LYS A 62 16.54 8.69 -4.96
CA LYS A 62 17.82 8.83 -4.26
C LYS A 62 18.65 9.99 -4.82
N GLU A 63 18.80 10.06 -6.14
CA GLU A 63 19.62 11.08 -6.82
C GLU A 63 19.07 12.50 -6.61
N ARG A 64 17.75 12.67 -6.54
CA ARG A 64 17.10 13.97 -6.28
C ARG A 64 17.22 14.44 -4.82
N ASN A 65 17.57 13.54 -3.88
CA ASN A 65 17.65 13.85 -2.45
C ASN A 65 19.03 13.51 -1.88
N PRO A 66 20.14 14.07 -2.40
CA PRO A 66 21.48 13.68 -1.98
C PRO A 66 21.75 13.97 -0.50
N ARG A 67 21.19 15.06 0.04
CA ARG A 67 21.34 15.41 1.47
C ARG A 67 20.67 14.40 2.42
N LEU A 68 19.62 13.72 1.96
CA LEU A 68 18.83 12.81 2.79
C LEU A 68 19.19 11.35 2.57
N LEU A 69 19.56 10.97 1.35
CA LEU A 69 19.65 9.58 0.90
C LEU A 69 21.05 9.17 0.40
N SER A 70 22.06 10.04 0.42
CA SER A 70 23.43 9.70 -0.05
C SER A 70 23.99 8.44 0.60
N HIS A 71 23.91 8.38 1.93
CA HIS A 71 24.40 7.28 2.77
C HIS A 71 23.49 6.05 2.78
N ILE A 72 22.28 6.14 2.19
CA ILE A 72 21.29 5.06 2.19
C ILE A 72 21.48 4.20 0.94
N SER A 73 21.47 2.88 1.08
CA SER A 73 21.55 1.98 -0.08
C SER A 73 20.29 2.09 -0.95
N LEU A 74 20.42 1.83 -2.25
CA LEU A 74 19.27 1.85 -3.17
C LEU A 74 18.17 0.87 -2.70
N ARG A 75 18.56 -0.29 -2.19
CA ARG A 75 17.65 -1.31 -1.66
C ARG A 75 16.83 -0.80 -0.47
N CYS A 76 17.44 -0.02 0.42
CA CYS A 76 16.71 0.58 1.54
C CYS A 76 15.70 1.62 1.06
N VAL A 77 16.01 2.40 0.01
CA VAL A 77 15.03 3.30 -0.62
C VAL A 77 13.87 2.51 -1.24
N GLN A 78 14.15 1.37 -1.90
CA GLN A 78 13.11 0.50 -2.47
C GLN A 78 12.20 -0.10 -1.38
N GLN A 79 12.78 -0.61 -0.29
CA GLN A 79 12.03 -1.12 0.85
C GLN A 79 11.19 -0.03 1.50
N ALA A 80 11.72 1.18 1.65
CA ALA A 80 10.96 2.30 2.19
C ALA A 80 9.76 2.67 1.30
N LEU A 81 9.92 2.63 -0.02
CA LEU A 81 8.81 2.86 -0.94
C LEU A 81 7.73 1.78 -0.82
N HIS A 82 8.13 0.51 -0.75
CA HIS A 82 7.21 -0.62 -0.74
C HIS A 82 6.58 -0.88 0.65
N ASP A 83 7.42 -1.01 1.69
CA ASP A 83 7.01 -1.49 3.01
C ASP A 83 6.56 -0.35 3.93
N ASP A 84 7.22 0.81 3.87
CA ASP A 84 6.89 1.95 4.75
C ASP A 84 5.84 2.88 4.17
N LEU A 85 5.78 3.01 2.84
CA LEU A 85 4.90 3.95 2.12
C LEU A 85 3.82 3.29 1.26
N ASP A 86 3.82 1.95 1.15
CA ASP A 86 2.88 1.14 0.34
C ASP A 86 2.80 1.55 -1.15
N PHE A 87 3.90 2.09 -1.70
CA PHE A 87 4.03 2.35 -3.13
C PHE A 87 4.49 1.10 -3.86
N LYS A 88 3.52 0.40 -4.44
CA LYS A 88 3.76 -0.77 -5.28
C LYS A 88 4.03 -0.36 -6.73
N SER A 89 4.97 -1.05 -7.36
CA SER A 89 5.23 -0.91 -8.79
C SER A 89 4.29 -1.80 -9.60
N PHE A 90 3.59 -1.23 -10.56
CA PHE A 90 2.74 -1.97 -11.51
C PHE A 90 3.18 -1.72 -12.95
N ARG A 91 2.94 -2.70 -13.82
CA ARG A 91 3.11 -2.51 -15.26
C ARG A 91 1.91 -1.76 -15.81
N ALA A 92 2.15 -0.68 -16.56
CA ALA A 92 1.09 0.05 -17.23
C ALA A 92 0.43 -0.84 -18.31
N CYS A 93 -0.89 -1.00 -18.25
CA CYS A 93 -1.65 -1.70 -19.28
C CYS A 93 -1.73 -0.84 -20.56
N ARG A 94 -1.59 -1.48 -21.73
CA ARG A 94 -1.80 -0.81 -23.02
C ARG A 94 -3.27 -0.44 -23.15
N LYS A 95 -3.57 0.86 -23.22
CA LYS A 95 -4.92 1.38 -23.47
C LYS A 95 -4.92 2.06 -24.83
N PRO A 96 -6.03 1.97 -25.60
CA PRO A 96 -6.14 2.71 -26.85
C PRO A 96 -6.08 4.20 -26.57
N LEU A 97 -5.36 4.95 -27.42
CA LEU A 97 -5.32 6.40 -27.34
C LEU A 97 -6.67 6.95 -27.80
N LEU A 98 -7.39 7.62 -26.90
CA LEU A 98 -8.71 8.17 -27.21
C LEU A 98 -8.61 9.66 -27.52
N THR A 99 -9.24 10.07 -28.62
CA THR A 99 -9.47 11.48 -28.94
C THR A 99 -10.48 12.09 -27.97
N LYS A 100 -10.49 13.43 -27.86
CA LYS A 100 -11.44 14.15 -26.99
C LYS A 100 -12.90 13.77 -27.31
N ARG A 101 -13.24 13.77 -28.61
CA ARG A 101 -14.57 13.36 -29.11
C ARG A 101 -14.94 11.94 -28.69
N GLN A 102 -14.01 10.99 -28.79
CA GLN A 102 -14.26 9.60 -28.39
C GLN A 102 -14.51 9.47 -26.88
N LYS A 103 -13.79 10.24 -26.04
CA LYS A 103 -14.03 10.26 -24.59
C LYS A 103 -15.43 10.79 -24.27
N GLU A 104 -15.84 11.89 -24.89
CA GLU A 104 -17.17 12.48 -24.71
C GLU A 104 -18.28 11.52 -25.13
N ASN A 105 -18.13 10.86 -26.28
CA ASN A 105 -19.10 9.87 -26.76
C ASN A 105 -19.22 8.68 -25.80
N ARG A 106 -18.10 8.18 -25.27
CA ARG A 106 -18.10 7.10 -24.25
C ARG A 106 -18.84 7.54 -22.98
N VAL A 107 -18.59 8.74 -22.49
CA VAL A 107 -19.29 9.26 -21.29
C VAL A 107 -20.78 9.44 -21.55
N LYS A 108 -21.18 10.01 -22.70
CA LYS A 108 -22.59 10.14 -23.09
C LYS A 108 -23.28 8.77 -23.19
N PHE A 109 -22.62 7.79 -23.79
CA PHE A 109 -23.10 6.42 -23.86
C PHE A 109 -23.32 5.82 -22.46
N CYS A 110 -22.32 5.89 -21.59
CA CYS A 110 -22.43 5.37 -20.21
C CYS A 110 -23.58 6.02 -19.44
N LYS A 111 -23.76 7.35 -19.54
CA LYS A 111 -24.87 8.06 -18.89
C LYS A 111 -26.24 7.65 -19.43
N LYS A 112 -26.36 7.53 -20.77
CA LYS A 112 -27.62 7.12 -21.42
C LYS A 112 -28.11 5.74 -20.95
N TYR A 113 -27.18 4.85 -20.64
CA TYR A 113 -27.44 3.45 -20.30
C TYR A 113 -27.06 3.10 -18.85
N GLU A 114 -27.04 4.10 -17.97
CA GLU A 114 -26.66 3.96 -16.56
C GLU A 114 -27.62 3.08 -15.75
N LEU A 115 -28.89 3.05 -16.14
CA LEU A 115 -29.94 2.24 -15.49
C LEU A 115 -30.12 0.84 -16.10
N TRP A 116 -29.31 0.49 -17.11
CA TRP A 116 -29.44 -0.83 -17.75
C TRP A 116 -28.92 -1.95 -16.85
N ASP A 117 -29.66 -3.06 -16.83
CA ASP A 117 -29.26 -4.26 -16.13
C ASP A 117 -28.02 -4.92 -16.77
N LEU A 118 -27.26 -5.66 -15.96
CA LEU A 118 -25.97 -6.27 -16.37
C LEU A 118 -26.11 -7.23 -17.55
N GLU A 119 -27.26 -7.90 -17.67
CA GLU A 119 -27.53 -8.85 -18.74
C GLU A 119 -27.74 -8.12 -20.09
N THR A 120 -28.51 -7.02 -20.07
CA THR A 120 -28.72 -6.17 -21.26
C THR A 120 -27.41 -5.50 -21.71
N ARG A 121 -26.54 -5.13 -20.76
CA ARG A 121 -25.21 -4.56 -21.05
C ARG A 121 -24.27 -5.55 -21.72
N ARG A 122 -24.26 -6.82 -21.29
CA ARG A 122 -23.41 -7.87 -21.85
C ARG A 122 -23.74 -8.16 -23.32
N ILE A 123 -25.03 -8.21 -23.65
CA ILE A 123 -25.49 -8.48 -25.02
C ILE A 123 -25.03 -7.37 -25.99
N MET A 124 -25.08 -6.09 -25.59
CA MET A 124 -24.61 -4.99 -26.45
C MET A 124 -23.10 -4.97 -26.66
N VAL A 125 -22.30 -5.29 -25.64
CA VAL A 125 -20.83 -5.33 -25.79
C VAL A 125 -20.40 -6.48 -26.72
N ALA A 126 -21.10 -7.61 -26.67
CA ALA A 126 -20.87 -8.74 -27.57
C ALA A 126 -21.38 -8.48 -29.00
N GLY A 127 -22.48 -7.73 -29.16
CA GLY A 127 -23.12 -7.47 -30.45
C GLY A 127 -22.51 -6.34 -31.29
N ASN A 128 -21.65 -5.48 -30.72
CA ASN A 128 -21.20 -4.25 -31.38
C ASN A 128 -19.73 -4.29 -31.83
N MET A 129 -19.32 -5.37 -32.50
CA MET A 129 -18.02 -5.45 -33.19
C MET A 129 -17.96 -4.74 -34.55
N PHE A 130 -19.07 -4.26 -35.12
CA PHE A 130 -19.05 -3.60 -36.43
C PHE A 130 -20.02 -2.42 -36.50
N GLY A 131 -19.47 -1.22 -36.29
CA GLY A 131 -20.17 0.04 -36.45
C GLY A 131 -19.22 1.17 -36.81
N THR A 132 -18.22 0.87 -37.66
CA THR A 132 -17.44 1.89 -38.35
C THR A 132 -18.28 2.46 -39.49
N ARG A 133 -18.73 3.71 -39.32
CA ARG A 133 -18.86 4.66 -40.43
C ARG A 133 -17.90 5.81 -40.13
#